data_AF-A0A0R2PKP4-F1
#
_entry.id   AF-A0A0R2PKP4-F1
#
_cell.length_a   1.000
_cell.length_b   1.000
_cell.length_c   1.000
_cell.angle_alpha   90.00
_cell.angle_beta   90.00
_cell.angle_gamma   90.00
#
_symmetry.space_group_name_H-M   'P 1'
#
loop_
_entity.id
_entity.type
_entity.pdbx_description
1 polymer ?
#
loop_
_entity_poly.entity_id
_entity_poly.type
_entity_poly.pdbx_seq_one_letter_code
_entity_poly.pdbx_strand_id
1 'polypeptide(L)'
;MPEMSLYGWFHTFMGIFALLSGLYSLARYKVIDSHHTSAKIFLICTLIAAITALTLYKQGGFGVGHILAVLTLLALIVGRINEKGLIFGWLAPYFQAICYTSLFLFHSFPAITDGLRRLPVGDPVITTLT
;
A
#
# COMPACT_ATOMS: atom_id res chain seq x y z
N MET A 1 -6.51 -12.23 20.05
CA MET A 1 -6.24 -10.96 19.33
C MET A 1 -7.49 -10.11 19.41
N PRO A 2 -7.41 -8.79 19.62
CA PRO A 2 -8.59 -7.94 19.66
C PRO A 2 -9.32 -7.96 18.32
N GLU A 3 -10.65 -7.89 18.36
CA GLU A 3 -11.48 -7.95 17.16
C GLU A 3 -11.21 -6.78 16.20
N MET A 4 -11.36 -7.05 14.89
CA MET A 4 -11.25 -6.01 13.88
C MET A 4 -12.46 -5.08 13.97
N SER A 5 -12.25 -3.85 14.43
CA SER A 5 -13.22 -2.76 14.26
C SER A 5 -13.67 -2.62 12.80
N LEU A 6 -14.90 -2.12 12.60
CA LEU A 6 -15.49 -1.88 11.27
C LEU A 6 -14.57 -1.02 10.37
N TYR A 7 -13.93 -0.01 10.95
CA TYR A 7 -12.94 0.81 10.25
C TYR A 7 -11.68 0.03 9.84
N GLY A 8 -11.23 -0.93 10.67
CA GLY A 8 -10.14 -1.83 10.33
C GLY A 8 -10.48 -2.76 9.16
N TRP A 9 -11.70 -3.30 9.14
CA TRP A 9 -12.19 -4.10 8.01
C TRP A 9 -12.25 -3.30 6.71
N PHE A 10 -12.74 -2.06 6.77
CA PHE A 10 -12.75 -1.15 5.62
C PHE A 10 -11.34 -0.91 5.08
N HIS A 11 -10.37 -0.60 5.96
CA HIS A 11 -8.97 -0.46 5.58
C HIS A 11 -8.42 -1.73 4.90
N THR A 12 -8.67 -2.92 5.48
CA THR A 12 -8.23 -4.20 4.92
C THR A 12 -8.82 -4.45 3.53
N PHE A 13 -10.11 -4.18 3.33
CA PHE A 13 -10.76 -4.38 2.03
C PHE A 13 -10.17 -3.48 0.94
N MET A 14 -9.89 -2.21 1.26
CA MET A 14 -9.20 -1.29 0.35
C MET A 14 -7.78 -1.76 0.03
N GLY A 15 -7.05 -2.28 1.02
CA GLY A 15 -5.72 -2.87 0.83
C GLY A 15 -5.74 -4.10 -0.09
N ILE A 16 -6.75 -4.97 0.02
CA ILE A 16 -6.91 -6.14 -0.86
C ILE A 16 -7.13 -5.69 -2.30
N PHE A 17 -8.04 -4.74 -2.55
CA PHE A 17 -8.26 -4.23 -3.90
C PHE A 17 -7.02 -3.54 -4.48
N ALA A 18 -6.29 -2.78 -3.65
CA ALA A 18 -5.03 -2.20 -4.06
C ALA A 18 -4.05 -3.30 -4.49
N LEU A 19 -3.81 -4.33 -3.66
CA LEU A 19 -2.89 -5.42 -4.00
C LEU A 19 -3.30 -6.18 -5.27
N LEU A 20 -4.58 -6.55 -5.42
CA LEU A 20 -5.04 -7.29 -6.60
C LEU A 20 -4.89 -6.46 -7.88
N SER A 21 -5.30 -5.19 -7.86
CA SER A 21 -5.20 -4.30 -9.02
C SER A 21 -3.77 -3.89 -9.36
N GLY A 22 -2.93 -3.66 -8.34
CA GLY A 22 -1.51 -3.37 -8.49
C GLY A 22 -0.74 -4.57 -9.07
N LEU A 23 -0.98 -5.77 -8.54
CA LEU A 23 -0.39 -7.01 -9.06
C LEU A 23 -0.81 -7.25 -10.50
N TYR A 24 -2.10 -7.08 -10.83
CA TYR A 24 -2.58 -7.18 -12.21
C TYR A 24 -1.88 -6.18 -13.13
N SER A 25 -1.74 -4.92 -12.68
CA SER A 25 -1.07 -3.88 -13.48
C SER A 25 0.39 -4.26 -13.77
N LEU A 26 1.12 -4.73 -12.75
CA LEU A 26 2.50 -5.18 -12.90
C LEU A 26 2.62 -6.42 -13.81
N ALA A 27 1.72 -7.39 -13.67
CA ALA A 27 1.75 -8.61 -14.47
C ALA A 27 1.48 -8.32 -15.96
N ARG A 28 0.45 -7.49 -16.24
CA ARG A 28 -0.06 -7.21 -17.59
C ARG A 28 0.72 -6.11 -18.32
N TYR A 29 1.08 -5.03 -17.63
CA TYR A 29 1.66 -3.82 -18.23
C TYR A 29 3.13 -3.61 -17.84
N LYS A 30 3.70 -4.44 -16.96
CA LYS A 30 5.10 -4.39 -16.46
C LYS A 30 5.46 -3.16 -15.63
N VAL A 31 4.68 -2.10 -15.73
CA VAL A 31 4.77 -0.87 -14.95
C VAL A 31 3.38 -0.48 -14.47
N ILE A 32 3.33 0.26 -13.36
CA ILE A 32 2.10 0.89 -12.89
C ILE A 32 2.04 2.26 -13.53
N ASP A 33 1.04 2.50 -14.38
CA ASP A 33 0.84 3.76 -15.12
C ASP A 33 -0.65 4.11 -15.08
N SER A 34 -0.99 5.32 -14.61
CA SER A 34 -2.37 5.77 -14.45
C SER A 34 -3.15 5.89 -15.76
N HIS A 35 -2.54 5.69 -16.92
CA HIS A 35 -3.27 5.51 -18.18
C HIS A 35 -4.16 4.25 -18.14
N HIS A 36 -3.76 3.21 -17.40
CA HIS A 36 -4.53 1.97 -17.26
C HIS A 36 -5.51 2.01 -16.09
N THR A 37 -6.72 1.51 -16.30
CA THR A 37 -7.79 1.49 -15.27
C THR A 37 -7.37 0.73 -14.00
N SER A 38 -6.65 -0.38 -14.14
CA SER A 38 -6.15 -1.15 -12.99
C SER A 38 -5.19 -0.34 -12.12
N ALA A 39 -4.29 0.44 -12.73
CA ALA A 39 -3.38 1.31 -12.00
C ALA A 39 -4.13 2.46 -11.32
N LYS A 40 -5.16 3.03 -11.96
CA LYS A 40 -6.02 4.04 -11.31
C LYS A 40 -6.70 3.48 -10.06
N ILE A 41 -7.27 2.28 -10.15
CA ILE A 41 -7.88 1.59 -9.00
C ILE A 41 -6.85 1.37 -7.91
N PHE A 42 -5.67 0.86 -8.26
CA PHE A 42 -4.56 0.67 -7.33
C PHE A 42 -4.20 1.96 -6.59
N LEU A 43 -3.98 3.06 -7.31
CA LEU A 43 -3.58 4.35 -6.72
C LEU A 43 -4.67 4.93 -5.82
N ILE A 44 -5.94 4.87 -6.21
CA ILE A 44 -7.06 5.38 -5.41
C ILE A 44 -7.24 4.53 -4.14
N CYS A 45 -7.27 3.21 -4.27
CA CYS A 45 -7.38 2.32 -3.10
C CYS A 45 -6.18 2.49 -2.15
N THR A 46 -4.97 2.64 -2.69
CA THR A 46 -3.75 2.90 -1.89
C THR A 46 -3.86 4.21 -1.13
N LEU A 47 -4.35 5.28 -1.76
CA LEU A 47 -4.57 6.57 -1.09
C LEU A 47 -5.55 6.43 0.08
N ILE A 48 -6.69 5.78 -0.14
CA ILE A 48 -7.71 5.55 0.90
C ILE A 48 -7.13 4.69 2.03
N ALA A 49 -6.41 3.61 1.68
CA ALA A 49 -5.79 2.73 2.67
C ALA A 49 -4.72 3.46 3.49
N ALA A 50 -3.89 4.31 2.89
CA ALA A 50 -2.88 5.09 3.62
C ALA A 50 -3.52 6.12 4.57
N ILE A 51 -4.56 6.83 4.12
CA ILE A 51 -5.29 7.79 4.98
C ILE A 51 -5.93 7.06 6.16
N THR A 52 -6.58 5.92 5.91
CA THR A 52 -7.21 5.12 6.97
C THR A 52 -6.19 4.46 7.90
N ALA A 53 -4.99 4.13 7.44
CA ALA A 53 -3.91 3.65 8.30
C ALA A 53 -3.44 4.74 9.29
N LEU A 54 -3.38 6.01 8.88
CA LEU A 54 -2.95 7.11 9.75
C LEU A 54 -3.91 7.43 10.90
N THR A 55 -5.17 7.03 10.79
CA THR A 55 -6.19 7.23 11.82
C THR A 55 -6.34 6.01 12.73
N LEU A 56 -5.70 4.89 12.42
CA LEU A 56 -5.78 3.63 13.17
C LEU A 56 -4.72 3.53 14.27
N TYR A 57 -4.98 4.18 15.41
CA TYR A 57 -4.12 4.09 16.61
C TYR A 57 -4.44 2.85 17.47
N LYS A 58 -4.22 1.64 16.93
CA LYS A 58 -4.53 0.38 17.67
C LYS A 58 -3.44 -0.10 18.64
N GLN A 59 -2.23 0.46 18.60
CA GLN A 59 -1.07 0.00 19.40
C GLN A 59 -0.60 1.01 20.46
N GLY A 60 -1.48 1.91 20.92
CA GLY A 60 -1.13 2.89 21.96
C GLY A 60 -0.37 4.13 21.46
N GLY A 61 -0.32 4.36 20.14
CA GLY A 61 0.30 5.56 19.56
C GLY A 61 0.70 5.41 18.09
N PHE A 62 1.50 6.38 17.63
CA PHE A 62 2.11 6.38 16.30
C PHE A 62 3.21 5.32 16.23
N GLY A 63 3.15 4.45 15.21
CA GLY A 63 4.04 3.30 15.08
C GLY A 63 4.46 3.04 13.64
N VAL A 64 5.14 1.91 13.40
CA VAL A 64 5.70 1.56 12.08
C VAL A 64 4.66 1.59 10.96
N GLY A 65 3.44 1.11 11.22
CA GLY A 65 2.35 1.17 10.23
C GLY A 65 1.97 2.60 9.82
N HIS A 66 2.06 3.57 10.75
CA HIS A 66 1.81 4.97 10.45
C HIS A 66 2.96 5.58 9.65
N ILE A 67 4.22 5.23 9.96
CA ILE A 67 5.38 5.65 9.17
C ILE A 67 5.25 5.15 7.73
N LEU A 68 4.89 3.88 7.53
CA LEU A 68 4.64 3.32 6.21
C LEU A 68 3.50 4.07 5.48
N ALA A 69 2.44 4.45 6.19
CA ALA A 69 1.35 5.21 5.60
C ALA A 69 1.81 6.61 5.14
N VAL A 70 2.61 7.32 5.95
CA VAL A 70 3.21 8.61 5.54
C VAL A 70 4.10 8.43 4.30
N LEU A 71 4.97 7.42 4.31
CA LEU A 71 5.86 7.14 3.18
C LEU A 71 5.08 6.77 1.91
N THR A 72 3.97 6.06 2.07
CA THR A 72 3.03 5.72 0.98
C THR A 72 2.42 6.99 0.38
N LEU A 73 1.94 7.92 1.20
CA LEU A 73 1.40 9.19 0.71
C LEU A 73 2.47 10.02 -0.01
N LEU A 74 3.68 10.09 0.54
CA LEU A 74 4.80 10.79 -0.08
C LEU A 74 5.14 10.19 -1.45
N ALA A 75 5.27 8.86 -1.53
CA ALA A 75 5.54 8.16 -2.77
C ALA A 75 4.41 8.35 -3.81
N LEU A 76 3.14 8.41 -3.37
CA LEU A 76 2.01 8.66 -4.25
C LEU A 76 2.06 10.07 -4.85
N ILE A 77 2.36 11.08 -4.03
CA ILE A 77 2.53 12.47 -4.48
C ILE A 77 3.70 12.59 -5.45
N VAL A 78 4.89 12.12 -5.06
CA VAL A 78 6.11 12.20 -5.89
C VAL A 78 5.93 11.42 -7.19
N GLY A 79 5.34 10.23 -7.12
CA GLY A 79 5.06 9.42 -8.31
C GLY A 79 4.09 10.11 -9.26
N ARG A 80 3.03 10.75 -8.74
CA ARG A 80 2.05 11.48 -9.57
C ARG A 80 2.62 12.72 -10.23
N ILE A 81 3.51 13.44 -9.53
CA ILE A 81 4.20 14.61 -10.09
C ILE A 81 5.16 14.18 -11.21
N ASN A 82 5.88 13.07 -11.00
CA ASN A 82 6.80 12.51 -11.99
C ASN A 82 6.10 11.90 -13.21
N GLU A 83 4.95 11.27 -13.00
CA GLU A 83 4.12 10.78 -14.09
C GLU A 83 3.66 11.91 -15.04
N LYS A 84 3.50 13.13 -14.52
CA LYS A 84 3.20 14.33 -15.31
C LYS A 84 4.45 15.00 -15.91
N GLY A 85 5.66 14.48 -15.65
CA GLY A 85 6.91 15.02 -16.17
C GLY A 85 7.37 16.35 -15.56
N LEU A 86 6.89 16.72 -14.37
CA LEU A 86 7.00 18.10 -13.87
C LEU A 86 8.33 18.48 -13.21
N ILE A 87 9.10 17.54 -12.63
CA ILE A 87 10.26 17.87 -11.78
C ILE A 87 11.59 17.28 -12.28
N PHE A 88 11.60 16.08 -12.86
CA PHE A 88 12.84 15.34 -13.12
C PHE A 88 13.19 15.15 -14.61
N GLY A 89 12.46 15.84 -15.51
CA GLY A 89 12.73 15.79 -16.95
C GLY A 89 12.77 14.35 -17.49
N TRP A 90 13.87 13.97 -18.13
CA TRP A 90 14.05 12.62 -18.71
C TRP A 90 14.11 11.50 -17.68
N LEU A 91 14.43 11.80 -16.41
CA LEU A 91 14.44 10.82 -15.32
C LEU A 91 13.06 10.56 -14.73
N ALA A 92 12.06 11.40 -15.06
CA ALA A 92 10.74 11.34 -14.46
C ALA A 92 10.05 9.95 -14.58
N PRO A 93 10.13 9.22 -15.71
CA PRO A 93 9.54 7.88 -15.81
C PRO A 93 10.16 6.88 -14.81
N TYR A 94 11.46 6.98 -14.54
CA TYR A 94 12.14 6.10 -13.59
C TYR A 94 11.71 6.40 -12.15
N PHE A 95 11.65 7.68 -11.77
CA PHE A 95 11.15 8.08 -10.45
C PHE A 95 9.69 7.70 -10.26
N GLN A 96 8.86 7.86 -11.29
CA GLN A 96 7.46 7.40 -11.27
C GLN A 96 7.39 5.90 -11.02
N ALA A 97 8.16 5.09 -11.77
CA ALA A 97 8.17 3.64 -11.63
C ALA A 97 8.66 3.20 -10.24
N ILE A 98 9.72 3.82 -9.72
CA ILE A 98 10.22 3.56 -8.35
C ILE A 98 9.14 3.88 -7.32
N CYS A 99 8.52 5.05 -7.41
CA CYS A 99 7.47 5.48 -6.48
C CYS A 99 6.29 4.52 -6.50
N TYR A 100 5.71 4.24 -7.67
CA TYR A 100 4.50 3.41 -7.75
C TYR A 100 4.76 1.94 -7.44
N THR A 101 5.93 1.39 -7.80
CA THR A 101 6.31 0.03 -7.39
C THR A 101 6.55 -0.03 -5.87
N SER A 102 7.12 1.02 -5.27
CA SER A 102 7.27 1.12 -3.81
C SER A 102 5.92 1.13 -3.10
N LEU A 103 4.87 1.75 -3.67
CA LEU A 103 3.51 1.67 -3.11
C LEU A 103 3.03 0.22 -2.99
N PHE A 104 3.26 -0.60 -4.04
CA PHE A 104 2.86 -2.00 -4.04
C PHE A 104 3.64 -2.78 -2.97
N LEU A 105 4.93 -2.48 -2.83
CA LEU A 105 5.80 -3.06 -1.81
C LEU A 105 5.33 -2.71 -0.39
N PHE A 106 5.00 -1.45 -0.12
CA PHE A 106 4.53 -0.98 1.19
C PHE A 106 3.19 -1.58 1.59
N HIS A 107 2.35 -1.99 0.64
CA HIS A 107 1.15 -2.78 0.94
C HIS A 107 1.46 -4.26 1.19
N SER A 108 2.36 -4.84 0.41
CA SER A 108 2.65 -6.28 0.45
C SER A 108 3.28 -6.70 1.77
N PHE A 109 4.25 -5.93 2.30
CA PHE A 109 4.95 -6.27 3.55
C PHE A 109 4.01 -6.37 4.76
N PRO A 110 3.18 -5.35 5.10
CA PRO A 110 2.22 -5.46 6.20
C PRO A 110 1.17 -6.53 5.96
N ALA A 111 0.68 -6.68 4.72
CA ALA A 111 -0.35 -7.68 4.41
C ALA A 111 0.13 -9.11 4.65
N ILE A 112 1.36 -9.43 4.22
CA ILE A 112 1.96 -10.76 4.44
C ILE A 112 2.26 -10.95 5.93
N THR A 113 2.92 -10.00 6.58
CA THR A 113 3.32 -10.14 7.99
C THR A 113 2.12 -10.20 8.94
N ASP A 114 1.08 -9.39 8.72
CA ASP A 114 -0.16 -9.45 9.51
C ASP A 114 -0.96 -10.72 9.18
N GLY A 115 -0.98 -11.13 7.91
CA GLY A 115 -1.61 -12.39 7.49
C GLY A 115 -0.99 -13.61 8.19
N LEU A 116 0.34 -13.74 8.14
CA LEU A 116 1.08 -14.85 8.78
C LEU A 116 0.98 -14.84 10.31
N ARG A 117 0.78 -13.66 10.91
CA ARG A 117 0.57 -13.52 12.37
C ARG A 117 -0.84 -13.89 12.80
N ARG A 118 -1.82 -13.92 11.90
CA ARG A 118 -3.23 -14.15 12.22
C ARG A 118 -3.77 -15.47 11.71
N LEU A 119 -3.13 -16.04 10.69
CA LEU A 119 -3.58 -17.25 10.03
C LEU A 119 -2.52 -18.36 10.18
N PRO A 120 -2.95 -19.63 10.33
CA PRO A 120 -4.32 -20.08 10.67
C PRO A 120 -4.87 -19.52 11.99
N VAL A 121 -6.20 -19.41 12.10
CA VAL A 121 -6.85 -18.92 13.32
C VAL A 121 -6.61 -19.91 14.46
N GLY A 122 -6.01 -19.46 15.55
CA GLY A 122 -5.67 -20.29 16.72
C GLY A 122 -4.30 -20.95 16.65
N ASP A 123 -3.63 -20.93 15.49
CA ASP A 123 -2.29 -21.50 15.28
C ASP A 123 -1.53 -20.69 14.20
N PRO A 124 -1.09 -19.45 14.51
CA PRO A 124 -0.48 -18.57 13.51
C PRO A 124 0.92 -19.05 13.09
N VAL A 125 1.25 -18.87 11.81
CA VAL A 125 2.54 -19.31 11.23
C VAL A 125 3.73 -18.64 11.89
N ILE A 126 3.62 -17.35 12.24
CA ILE A 126 4.67 -16.61 12.95
C ILE A 126 4.11 -15.92 14.20
N THR A 127 4.79 -16.06 15.32
CA THR A 127 4.39 -15.46 16.61
C THR A 127 5.29 -14.29 17.01
N THR A 128 6.53 -14.23 16.50
CA THR A 128 7.50 -13.16 16.74
C THR A 128 8.18 -12.76 15.42
N LEU A 129 8.43 -11.45 15.25
CA LEU A 129 9.38 -10.95 14.25
C LEU A 129 10.61 -10.54 15.06
N THR A 130 11.54 -11.47 15.26
CA THR A 130 12.87 -11.14 15.78
C THR A 130 13.69 -10.43 14.72
#